data_AF-A0A7G2EGF3-F1
#
_entry.id   AF-A0A7G2EGF3-F1
#
_cell.length_a   1.000
_cell.length_b   1.000
_cell.length_c   1.000
_cell.angle_alpha   90.00
_cell.angle_beta   90.00
_cell.angle_gamma   90.00
#
_symmetry.space_group_name_H-M   'P 1'
#
loop_
_entity.id
_entity.type
_entity.pdbx_description
1 polymer ?
#
loop_
_entity_poly.entity_id
_entity_poly.type
_entity_poly.pdbx_seq_one_letter_code
_entity_poly.pdbx_strand_id
1 'polypeptide(L)'
;MSTSKAITLTLFIATTLLAPCNAAANATTKPLFPAILIFGDSTVDTGNNNYPLPTIFRAEHFPYGMDLPDGKANGRFSNGKLISDIIATKLNIKEFIPPFLQPNLSDQDILTGVCFASAGAGYDDLTSLSTQAIRVSEQPNMFKSYIARLKGIVGDKKAMEIINNAFVVVSAGPNDFILNYYEIPSRRLEYPFISGALQFRCPECFGWRFTANGVFTDPYDC
;
A
#
# COMPACT_ATOMS: atom_id res chain seq x y z
N MET A 1 60.88 -13.95 48.17
CA MET A 1 59.64 -14.74 48.23
C MET A 1 58.47 -13.80 48.03
N SER A 2 57.87 -13.81 46.84
CA SER A 2 56.62 -13.11 46.54
C SER A 2 55.76 -14.07 45.73
N THR A 3 54.67 -14.55 46.33
CA THR A 3 53.73 -15.49 45.72
C THR A 3 52.59 -14.71 45.10
N SER A 4 52.64 -14.52 43.78
CA SER A 4 51.51 -13.99 43.01
C SER A 4 50.48 -15.09 42.83
N LYS A 5 49.29 -14.93 43.42
CA LYS A 5 48.15 -15.84 43.21
C LYS A 5 47.41 -15.40 41.95
N ALA A 6 47.60 -16.11 40.85
CA ALA A 6 46.75 -15.98 39.68
C ALA A 6 45.40 -16.67 39.96
N ILE A 7 44.31 -15.90 39.97
CA ILE A 7 42.95 -16.41 40.08
C ILE A 7 42.48 -16.72 38.66
N THR A 8 42.44 -18.01 38.29
CA THR A 8 41.88 -18.46 37.02
C THR A 8 40.35 -18.47 37.13
N LEU A 9 39.69 -17.52 36.48
CA LEU A 9 38.23 -17.47 36.37
C LEU A 9 37.79 -18.39 35.22
N THR A 10 37.40 -19.62 35.55
CA THR A 10 36.83 -20.56 34.58
C THR A 10 35.36 -20.25 34.35
N LEU A 11 35.03 -19.69 33.18
CA LEU A 11 33.65 -19.43 32.78
C LEU A 11 32.97 -20.73 32.36
N PHE A 12 32.09 -21.27 33.21
CA PHE A 12 31.20 -22.37 32.85
C PHE A 12 30.16 -21.86 31.84
N ILE A 13 30.39 -22.12 30.55
CA ILE A 13 29.35 -21.96 29.53
C ILE A 13 28.36 -23.11 29.74
N ALA A 14 27.24 -22.83 30.40
CA ALA A 14 26.11 -23.74 30.43
C ALA A 14 25.59 -23.90 29.00
N THR A 15 25.93 -25.03 28.37
CA THR A 15 25.32 -25.48 27.12
C THR A 15 23.86 -25.79 27.40
N THR A 16 23.00 -24.78 27.27
CA THR A 16 21.55 -24.99 27.21
C THR A 16 21.28 -25.89 26.02
N LEU A 17 20.81 -27.10 26.32
CA LEU A 17 20.34 -28.10 25.37
C LEU A 17 19.49 -27.41 24.30
N LEU A 18 20.00 -27.45 23.06
CA LEU A 18 19.20 -27.25 21.86
C LEU A 18 18.15 -28.38 21.86
N ALA A 19 17.01 -28.14 22.49
CA ALA A 19 15.81 -28.86 22.13
C ALA A 19 15.57 -28.53 20.65
N PRO A 20 15.55 -29.52 19.75
CA PRO A 20 15.04 -29.26 18.42
C PRO A 20 13.57 -28.89 18.63
N CYS A 21 13.27 -27.59 18.53
CA CYS A 21 11.93 -27.15 18.30
C CYS A 21 11.58 -27.68 16.91
N ASN A 22 11.08 -28.92 16.87
CA ASN A 22 10.19 -29.33 15.81
C ASN A 22 8.95 -28.44 15.96
N ALA A 23 9.06 -27.21 15.46
CA ALA A 23 7.93 -26.38 15.11
C ALA A 23 7.27 -27.04 13.89
N ALA A 24 6.70 -28.22 14.09
CA ALA A 24 5.60 -28.70 13.29
C ALA A 24 4.39 -27.82 13.63
N ALA A 25 4.40 -26.61 13.09
CA ALA A 25 3.25 -25.71 13.10
C ALA A 25 3.21 -24.97 11.76
N ASN A 26 3.15 -25.72 10.67
CA ASN A 26 2.41 -25.26 9.49
C ASN A 26 0.91 -25.31 9.79
N ALA A 27 0.49 -24.66 10.88
CA ALA A 27 -0.88 -24.21 10.99
C ALA A 27 -0.96 -22.99 10.08
N THR A 28 -1.34 -23.19 8.82
CA THR A 28 -1.75 -22.10 7.94
C THR A 28 -2.97 -21.45 8.59
N THR A 29 -2.71 -20.46 9.45
CA THR A 29 -3.75 -19.63 10.03
C THR A 29 -4.48 -18.98 8.88
N LYS A 30 -5.78 -19.25 8.78
CA LYS A 30 -6.63 -18.67 7.72
C LYS A 30 -6.48 -17.15 7.74
N PRO A 31 -6.45 -16.49 6.58
CA PRO A 31 -6.40 -15.03 6.51
C PRO A 31 -7.61 -14.44 7.24
N LEU A 32 -7.39 -13.35 7.97
CA LEU A 32 -8.46 -12.65 8.71
C LEU A 32 -9.47 -11.98 7.76
N PHE A 33 -8.99 -11.55 6.60
CA PHE A 33 -9.78 -10.97 5.52
C PHE A 33 -9.49 -11.71 4.22
N PRO A 34 -10.49 -11.98 3.36
CA PRO A 34 -10.27 -12.68 2.09
C PRO A 34 -9.39 -11.91 1.10
N ALA A 35 -9.37 -10.58 1.17
CA ALA A 35 -8.60 -9.73 0.27
C ALA A 35 -8.15 -8.44 0.96
N ILE A 36 -7.12 -7.79 0.38
CA ILE A 36 -6.69 -6.43 0.74
C ILE A 36 -6.69 -5.52 -0.48
N LEU A 37 -7.29 -4.33 -0.36
CA LEU A 37 -7.42 -3.35 -1.45
C LEU A 37 -6.77 -2.04 -1.03
N ILE A 38 -5.87 -1.51 -1.86
CA ILE A 38 -5.05 -0.35 -1.50
C ILE A 38 -5.33 0.81 -2.45
N PHE A 39 -5.57 2.00 -1.89
CA PHE A 39 -5.78 3.25 -2.62
C PHE A 39 -4.86 4.34 -2.05
N GLY A 40 -4.45 5.28 -2.89
CA GLY A 40 -3.71 6.46 -2.43
C GLY A 40 -2.52 6.85 -3.29
N ASP A 41 -1.43 7.23 -2.64
CA ASP A 41 -0.24 7.81 -3.27
C ASP A 41 1.03 6.95 -3.13
N SER A 42 2.21 7.56 -3.28
CA SER A 42 3.53 6.91 -3.22
C SER A 42 3.79 6.16 -1.91
N THR A 43 3.10 6.53 -0.82
CA THR A 43 3.25 5.87 0.48
C THR A 43 2.76 4.42 0.47
N VAL A 44 1.91 4.06 -0.48
CA VAL A 44 1.29 2.74 -0.60
C VAL A 44 1.29 2.18 -2.04
N ASP A 45 1.81 2.92 -3.02
CA ASP A 45 1.96 2.49 -4.42
C ASP A 45 2.99 1.36 -4.56
N THR A 46 2.50 0.19 -4.97
CA THR A 46 3.34 -1.00 -5.17
C THR A 46 3.87 -1.16 -6.59
N GLY A 47 3.68 -0.14 -7.45
CA GLY A 47 4.31 -0.03 -8.75
C GLY A 47 3.38 0.29 -9.92
N ASN A 48 2.18 0.84 -9.70
CA ASN A 48 1.29 1.23 -10.81
C ASN A 48 1.98 2.23 -11.73
N ASN A 49 2.83 3.10 -11.17
CA ASN A 49 3.59 4.09 -11.93
C ASN A 49 4.62 3.53 -12.93
N ASN A 50 4.93 2.23 -12.86
CA ASN A 50 5.82 1.57 -13.82
C ASN A 50 5.10 1.02 -15.05
N TYR A 51 3.76 1.06 -15.06
CA TYR A 51 2.93 0.61 -16.17
C TYR A 51 2.32 1.84 -16.85
N PRO A 52 2.22 1.86 -18.19
CA PRO A 52 2.50 3.02 -19.04
C PRO A 52 1.71 4.27 -18.68
N LEU A 53 2.25 5.04 -17.73
CA LEU A 53 1.86 6.39 -17.38
C LEU A 53 2.96 7.35 -17.84
N PRO A 54 2.60 8.56 -18.29
CA PRO A 54 3.58 9.55 -18.72
C PRO A 54 4.31 10.23 -17.54
N THR A 55 3.98 9.85 -16.30
CA THR A 55 4.61 10.35 -15.08
C THR A 55 6.12 10.05 -14.97
N ILE A 56 6.84 10.99 -14.36
CA ILE A 56 8.25 10.84 -13.98
C ILE A 56 8.45 10.16 -12.63
N PHE A 57 7.40 10.04 -11.80
CA PHE A 57 7.48 9.43 -10.48
C PHE A 57 7.51 7.92 -10.61
N ARG A 58 8.71 7.33 -10.75
CA ARG A 58 8.88 5.87 -10.88
C ARG A 58 9.93 5.36 -9.92
N ALA A 59 9.61 4.28 -9.21
CA ALA A 59 10.52 3.62 -8.28
C ALA A 59 11.10 2.33 -8.88
N GLU A 60 11.62 2.44 -10.11
CA GLU A 60 12.28 1.36 -10.86
C GLU A 60 13.82 1.51 -10.93
N HIS A 61 14.40 2.20 -9.93
CA HIS A 61 15.83 2.50 -9.87
C HIS A 61 16.39 2.43 -8.44
N PHE A 62 17.71 2.34 -8.29
CA PHE A 62 18.39 2.40 -6.99
C PHE A 62 18.11 3.74 -6.27
N PRO A 63 17.92 3.78 -4.94
CA PRO A 63 18.08 2.70 -3.95
C PRO A 63 16.82 1.82 -3.73
N TYR A 64 15.75 2.01 -4.49
CA TYR A 64 14.51 1.26 -4.27
C TYR A 64 14.69 -0.24 -4.47
N GLY A 65 14.02 -1.02 -3.63
CA GLY A 65 14.04 -2.47 -3.68
C GLY A 65 15.33 -3.16 -3.20
N MET A 66 16.34 -2.44 -2.70
CA MET A 66 17.60 -3.05 -2.24
C MET A 66 17.43 -4.05 -1.07
N ASP A 67 16.39 -3.88 -0.25
CA ASP A 67 16.03 -4.75 0.89
C ASP A 67 14.93 -5.77 0.53
N LEU A 68 14.51 -5.86 -0.75
CA LEU A 68 13.61 -6.90 -1.22
C LEU A 68 14.36 -8.24 -1.42
N PRO A 69 13.66 -9.39 -1.41
CA PRO A 69 14.31 -10.70 -1.54
C PRO A 69 15.20 -10.87 -2.77
N ASP A 70 14.88 -10.21 -3.89
CA ASP A 70 15.68 -10.23 -5.12
C ASP A 70 16.61 -9.02 -5.27
N GLY A 71 16.57 -8.08 -4.32
CA GLY A 71 17.35 -6.84 -4.32
C GLY A 71 17.04 -5.90 -5.49
N LYS A 72 15.87 -6.02 -6.13
CA LYS A 72 15.51 -5.25 -7.33
C LYS A 72 14.36 -4.29 -7.09
N ALA A 73 14.49 -3.09 -7.63
CA ALA A 73 13.40 -2.11 -7.67
C ALA A 73 12.19 -2.68 -8.41
N ASN A 74 11.00 -2.61 -7.81
CA ASN A 74 9.75 -3.12 -8.39
C ASN A 74 8.59 -2.12 -8.33
N GLY A 75 8.89 -0.82 -8.18
CA GLY A 75 7.89 0.25 -8.16
C GLY A 75 7.42 0.68 -6.77
N ARG A 76 7.93 0.05 -5.70
CA ARG A 76 7.74 0.52 -4.32
C ARG A 76 8.68 1.68 -4.03
N PHE A 77 8.14 2.79 -3.53
CA PHE A 77 8.91 3.97 -3.09
C PHE A 77 9.58 3.74 -1.73
N SER A 78 10.27 2.60 -1.58
CA SER A 78 11.00 2.17 -0.39
C SER A 78 12.16 1.25 -0.79
N ASN A 79 13.15 1.11 0.08
CA ASN A 79 14.20 0.09 -0.09
C ASN A 79 13.62 -1.33 -0.05
N GLY A 80 12.48 -1.54 0.62
CA GLY A 80 11.88 -2.85 0.79
C GLY A 80 10.37 -2.84 0.66
N LYS A 81 9.71 -3.63 1.51
CA LYS A 81 8.25 -3.67 1.63
C LYS A 81 7.69 -2.30 2.02
N LEU A 82 6.51 -1.97 1.49
CA LEU A 82 5.70 -0.86 2.01
C LEU A 82 4.93 -1.31 3.24
N ILE A 83 4.40 -0.34 3.99
CA ILE A 83 3.56 -0.65 5.16
C ILE A 83 2.35 -1.50 4.79
N SER A 84 1.80 -1.33 3.59
CA SER A 84 0.70 -2.12 3.04
C SER A 84 1.08 -3.61 2.89
N ASP A 85 2.27 -3.92 2.38
CA ASP A 85 2.78 -5.30 2.29
C ASP A 85 2.99 -5.92 3.67
N ILE A 86 3.53 -5.14 4.61
CA ILE A 86 3.76 -5.59 5.99
C ILE A 86 2.43 -5.96 6.64
N ILE A 87 1.40 -5.11 6.49
CA ILE A 87 0.06 -5.38 6.99
C ILE A 87 -0.53 -6.63 6.32
N ALA A 88 -0.47 -6.75 5.00
CA ALA A 88 -0.97 -7.92 4.28
C ALA A 88 -0.32 -9.22 4.75
N THR A 89 0.99 -9.19 4.99
CA THR A 89 1.76 -10.31 5.53
C THR A 89 1.28 -10.67 6.94
N LYS A 90 1.12 -9.67 7.82
CA LYS A 90 0.66 -9.88 9.21
C LYS A 90 -0.79 -10.39 9.30
N LEU A 91 -1.63 -10.05 8.32
CA LEU A 91 -2.99 -10.55 8.18
C LEU A 91 -3.09 -11.91 7.48
N ASN A 92 -1.95 -12.51 7.12
CA ASN A 92 -1.83 -13.78 6.38
C ASN A 92 -2.54 -13.78 5.02
N ILE A 93 -2.66 -12.61 4.37
CA ILE A 93 -3.34 -12.48 3.07
C ILE A 93 -2.36 -12.78 1.94
N LYS A 94 -1.25 -12.05 1.90
CA LYS A 94 -0.17 -12.20 0.91
C LYS A 94 1.08 -11.48 1.37
N GLU A 95 2.22 -11.88 0.81
CA GLU A 95 3.51 -11.26 1.14
C GLU A 95 3.75 -9.93 0.43
N PHE A 96 3.39 -9.87 -0.86
CA PHE A 96 3.55 -8.68 -1.71
C PHE A 96 2.25 -8.38 -2.43
N ILE A 97 1.78 -7.15 -2.33
CA ILE A 97 0.58 -6.69 -3.02
C ILE A 97 0.98 -6.24 -4.42
N PRO A 98 0.40 -6.81 -5.49
CA PRO A 98 0.74 -6.39 -6.84
C PRO A 98 -0.05 -5.12 -7.24
N PRO A 99 0.54 -4.24 -8.05
CA PRO A 99 -0.16 -3.10 -8.63
C PRO A 99 -1.17 -3.57 -9.68
N PHE A 100 -2.36 -2.96 -9.72
CA PHE A 100 -3.45 -3.38 -10.60
C PHE A 100 -3.12 -3.27 -12.09
N LEU A 101 -2.28 -2.30 -12.48
CA LEU A 101 -1.86 -2.11 -13.87
C LEU A 101 -0.78 -3.10 -14.34
N GLN A 102 -0.25 -3.95 -13.45
CA GLN A 102 0.71 -4.97 -13.85
C GLN A 102 0.10 -5.90 -14.91
N PRO A 103 0.79 -6.16 -16.04
CA PRO A 103 0.33 -7.13 -17.01
C PRO A 103 0.40 -8.53 -16.40
N ASN A 104 -0.54 -9.40 -16.80
CA ASN A 104 -0.56 -10.80 -16.42
C ASN A 104 -0.72 -11.07 -14.90
N LEU A 105 -1.46 -10.21 -14.18
CA LEU A 105 -1.92 -10.54 -12.82
C LEU A 105 -2.60 -11.91 -12.81
N SER A 106 -2.20 -12.77 -11.87
CA SER A 106 -2.81 -14.08 -11.72
C SER A 106 -4.22 -13.97 -11.14
N ASP A 107 -5.05 -14.99 -11.33
CA ASP A 107 -6.36 -15.05 -10.70
C ASP A 107 -6.25 -14.99 -9.17
N GLN A 108 -5.21 -15.59 -8.60
CA GLN A 108 -4.95 -15.54 -7.17
C GLN A 108 -4.62 -14.12 -6.68
N ASP A 109 -3.89 -13.34 -7.46
CA ASP A 109 -3.62 -11.93 -7.15
C ASP A 109 -4.91 -11.13 -7.10
N ILE A 110 -5.78 -11.32 -8.09
CA ILE A 110 -7.10 -10.68 -8.12
C ILE A 110 -7.93 -11.14 -6.93
N LEU A 111 -7.97 -12.43 -6.62
CA LEU A 111 -8.76 -12.98 -5.51
C LEU A 111 -8.39 -12.44 -4.14
N THR A 112 -7.09 -12.20 -3.93
CA THR A 112 -6.55 -11.74 -2.64
C THR A 112 -6.31 -10.23 -2.60
N GLY A 113 -6.64 -9.52 -3.67
CA GLY A 113 -6.66 -8.05 -3.75
C GLY A 113 -5.37 -7.41 -4.26
N VAL A 114 -5.46 -6.15 -4.67
CA VAL A 114 -4.44 -5.43 -5.45
C VAL A 114 -4.27 -3.99 -4.97
N CYS A 115 -3.26 -3.31 -5.49
CA CYS A 115 -3.04 -1.89 -5.25
C CYS A 115 -3.49 -1.02 -6.44
N PHE A 116 -4.29 0.01 -6.16
CA PHE A 116 -4.75 1.04 -7.09
C PHE A 116 -4.04 2.38 -6.91
N ALA A 117 -3.22 2.51 -5.87
CA ALA A 117 -2.49 3.74 -5.56
C ALA A 117 -1.50 4.13 -6.67
N SER A 118 -1.16 5.41 -6.74
CA SER A 118 -0.23 5.95 -7.75
C SER A 118 0.61 7.06 -7.15
N ALA A 119 1.93 6.95 -7.26
CA ALA A 119 2.82 7.96 -6.75
C ALA A 119 2.64 9.32 -7.43
N GLY A 120 2.65 10.39 -6.62
CA GLY A 120 2.35 11.75 -7.06
C GLY A 120 0.85 12.06 -7.10
N ALA A 121 -0.02 11.12 -6.72
CA ALA A 121 -1.46 11.38 -6.59
C ALA A 121 -1.78 12.22 -5.35
N GLY A 122 -2.81 13.02 -5.47
CA GLY A 122 -3.37 13.88 -4.43
C GLY A 122 -4.89 13.74 -4.36
N TYR A 123 -5.52 14.21 -3.27
CA TYR A 123 -6.99 14.31 -3.24
C TYR A 123 -7.46 15.41 -4.20
N ASP A 124 -6.68 16.49 -4.28
CA ASP A 124 -6.89 17.53 -5.28
C ASP A 124 -6.41 17.04 -6.66
N ASP A 125 -7.34 16.93 -7.61
CA ASP A 125 -7.04 16.49 -8.97
C ASP A 125 -6.03 17.39 -9.69
N LEU A 126 -5.90 18.66 -9.27
CA LEU A 126 -4.85 19.55 -9.77
C LEU A 126 -3.45 19.01 -9.46
N THR A 127 -3.27 18.35 -8.31
CA THR A 127 -1.98 17.72 -7.95
C THR A 127 -1.60 16.71 -9.02
N SER A 128 -2.52 15.80 -9.29
CA SER A 128 -2.29 14.70 -10.22
C SER A 128 -2.21 15.15 -11.68
N LEU A 129 -2.82 16.28 -12.03
CA LEU A 129 -2.65 16.91 -13.35
C LEU A 129 -1.20 17.33 -13.59
N SER A 130 -0.52 17.86 -12.56
CA SER A 130 0.88 18.27 -12.65
C SER A 130 1.85 17.07 -12.65
N THR A 131 1.56 16.04 -11.86
CA THR A 131 2.42 14.86 -11.72
C THR A 131 2.18 13.79 -12.79
N GLN A 132 1.07 13.90 -13.51
CA GLN A 132 0.55 12.88 -14.43
C GLN A 132 0.33 11.51 -13.77
N ALA A 133 0.14 11.50 -12.45
CA ALA A 133 -0.23 10.32 -11.68
C ALA A 133 -1.70 9.95 -11.92
N ILE A 134 -2.09 8.73 -11.53
CA ILE A 134 -3.50 8.36 -11.47
C ILE A 134 -4.12 9.12 -10.31
N ARG A 135 -5.07 10.02 -10.63
CA ARG A 135 -5.84 10.78 -9.64
C ARG A 135 -6.45 9.85 -8.61
N VAL A 136 -6.49 10.27 -7.34
CA VAL A 136 -7.21 9.51 -6.31
C VAL A 136 -8.66 9.29 -6.74
N SER A 137 -9.31 10.30 -7.33
CA SER A 137 -10.67 10.22 -7.89
C SER A 137 -10.87 9.15 -8.99
N GLU A 138 -9.81 8.74 -9.70
CA GLU A 138 -9.85 7.74 -10.77
C GLU A 138 -9.56 6.31 -10.29
N GLN A 139 -8.90 6.13 -9.15
CA GLN A 139 -8.65 4.81 -8.56
C GLN A 139 -9.94 4.00 -8.29
N PRO A 140 -11.06 4.63 -7.88
CA PRO A 140 -12.41 4.06 -7.96
C PRO A 140 -12.78 3.34 -9.26
N ASN A 141 -12.42 3.90 -10.41
CA ASN A 141 -12.75 3.31 -11.71
C ASN A 141 -11.87 2.09 -12.01
N MET A 142 -10.62 2.10 -11.56
CA MET A 142 -9.77 0.89 -11.55
C MET A 142 -10.38 -0.20 -10.67
N PHE A 143 -10.93 0.18 -9.50
CA PHE A 143 -11.62 -0.76 -8.63
C PHE A 143 -12.87 -1.38 -9.29
N LYS A 144 -13.68 -0.61 -10.02
CA LYS A 144 -14.80 -1.16 -10.82
C LYS A 144 -14.32 -2.20 -11.83
N SER A 145 -13.18 -1.94 -12.48
CA SER A 145 -12.56 -2.89 -13.43
C SER A 145 -12.06 -4.15 -12.72
N TYR A 146 -11.48 -4.00 -11.53
CA TYR A 146 -11.11 -5.12 -10.65
C TYR A 146 -12.33 -5.97 -10.26
N ILE A 147 -13.46 -5.35 -9.87
CA ILE A 147 -14.70 -6.07 -9.54
C ILE A 147 -15.16 -6.92 -10.73
N ALA A 148 -15.15 -6.37 -11.94
CA ALA A 148 -15.52 -7.10 -13.15
C ALA A 148 -14.61 -8.33 -13.37
N ARG A 149 -13.29 -8.18 -13.22
CA ARG A 149 -12.34 -9.30 -13.31
C ARG A 149 -12.61 -10.34 -12.22
N LEU A 150 -12.79 -9.91 -10.97
CA LEU A 150 -13.06 -10.80 -9.84
C LEU A 150 -14.34 -11.62 -10.05
N LYS A 151 -15.42 -10.98 -10.53
CA LYS A 151 -16.66 -11.64 -10.92
C LYS A 151 -16.46 -12.68 -12.02
N GLY A 152 -15.59 -12.38 -13.00
CA GLY A 152 -15.23 -13.35 -14.05
C GLY A 152 -14.55 -14.62 -13.52
N ILE A 153 -13.84 -14.53 -12.39
CA ILE A 153 -13.08 -15.65 -11.80
C ILE A 153 -13.98 -16.51 -10.89
N VAL A 154 -14.78 -15.88 -10.01
CA VAL A 154 -15.53 -16.60 -8.95
C VAL A 154 -17.05 -16.45 -9.01
N GLY A 155 -17.56 -15.72 -10.00
CA GLY A 155 -18.98 -15.37 -10.11
C GLY A 155 -19.40 -14.25 -9.15
N ASP A 156 -20.56 -13.66 -9.41
CA ASP A 156 -21.06 -12.48 -8.69
C ASP A 156 -21.13 -12.69 -7.17
N LYS A 157 -21.83 -13.74 -6.72
CA LYS A 157 -22.08 -13.95 -5.29
C LYS A 157 -20.79 -14.01 -4.47
N LYS A 158 -19.78 -14.75 -4.95
CA LYS A 158 -18.51 -14.90 -4.23
C LYS A 158 -17.63 -13.66 -4.35
N ALA A 159 -17.63 -12.98 -5.50
CA ALA A 159 -16.96 -11.70 -5.65
C ALA A 159 -17.48 -10.66 -4.64
N MET A 160 -18.81 -10.56 -4.49
CA MET A 160 -19.42 -9.66 -3.51
C MET A 160 -19.05 -10.02 -2.06
N GLU A 161 -18.98 -11.32 -1.74
CA GLU A 161 -18.54 -11.79 -0.43
C GLU A 161 -17.09 -11.37 -0.13
N ILE A 162 -16.19 -11.51 -1.11
CA ILE A 162 -14.79 -11.09 -0.97
C ILE A 162 -14.70 -9.58 -0.75
N ILE A 163 -15.38 -8.79 -1.59
CA ILE A 163 -15.34 -7.32 -1.52
C ILE A 163 -15.89 -6.81 -0.19
N ASN A 164 -17.03 -7.33 0.27
CA ASN A 164 -17.67 -6.87 1.51
C ASN A 164 -16.86 -7.20 2.77
N ASN A 165 -15.94 -8.16 2.69
CA ASN A 165 -15.08 -8.55 3.79
C ASN A 165 -13.62 -8.15 3.53
N ALA A 166 -13.31 -7.37 2.50
CA ALA A 166 -11.93 -6.98 2.20
C ALA A 166 -11.40 -5.97 3.24
N PHE A 167 -10.11 -6.04 3.53
CA PHE A 167 -9.40 -5.00 4.26
C PHE A 167 -9.02 -3.87 3.30
N VAL A 168 -9.47 -2.64 3.56
CA VAL A 168 -9.21 -1.49 2.68
C VAL A 168 -8.23 -0.52 3.34
N VAL A 169 -7.20 -0.11 2.59
CA VAL A 169 -6.24 0.91 3.02
C VAL A 169 -6.34 2.09 2.07
N VAL A 170 -6.46 3.30 2.63
CA VAL A 170 -6.42 4.56 1.88
C VAL A 170 -5.34 5.44 2.50
N SER A 171 -4.38 5.89 1.70
CA SER A 171 -3.30 6.78 2.16
C SER A 171 -2.90 7.77 1.07
N ALA A 172 -3.39 9.00 1.17
CA ALA A 172 -3.08 10.10 0.27
C ALA A 172 -3.13 11.45 0.99
N GLY A 173 -2.66 12.50 0.33
CA GLY A 173 -2.79 13.89 0.79
C GLY A 173 -1.50 14.69 0.95
N PRO A 174 -0.34 14.10 1.35
CA PRO A 174 0.91 14.85 1.44
C PRO A 174 1.27 15.61 0.16
N ASN A 175 1.00 15.02 -1.02
CA ASN A 175 1.30 15.64 -2.31
C ASN A 175 0.50 16.93 -2.56
N ASP A 176 -0.72 17.06 -2.05
CA ASP A 176 -1.51 18.30 -2.22
C ASP A 176 -0.86 19.49 -1.51
N PHE A 177 -0.21 19.24 -0.38
CA PHE A 177 0.51 20.29 0.33
C PHE A 177 1.86 20.55 -0.33
N ILE A 178 2.63 19.50 -0.58
CA ILE A 178 3.97 19.64 -1.14
C ILE A 178 3.87 20.32 -2.51
N LEU A 179 3.06 19.79 -3.43
CA LEU A 179 3.03 20.23 -4.81
C LEU A 179 2.15 21.45 -5.04
N ASN A 180 0.90 21.47 -4.54
CA ASN A 180 -0.04 22.56 -4.87
C ASN A 180 -0.09 23.70 -3.85
N TYR A 181 0.47 23.51 -2.65
CA TYR A 181 0.45 24.54 -1.60
C TYR A 181 1.83 25.18 -1.40
N TYR A 182 2.90 24.38 -1.40
CA TYR A 182 4.26 24.86 -1.16
C TYR A 182 5.08 25.09 -2.43
N GLU A 183 5.20 24.10 -3.32
CA GLU A 183 6.06 24.18 -4.51
C GLU A 183 5.42 25.04 -5.63
N ILE A 184 4.19 24.70 -6.01
CA ILE A 184 3.39 25.44 -7.00
C ILE A 184 2.23 26.06 -6.24
N PRO A 185 2.33 27.31 -5.76
CA PRO A 185 1.42 27.86 -4.75
C PRO A 185 0.02 28.24 -5.29
N SER A 186 -0.49 27.54 -6.30
CA SER A 186 -1.83 27.76 -6.87
C SER A 186 -2.91 27.73 -5.77
N ARG A 187 -2.90 26.72 -4.90
CA ARG A 187 -3.85 26.63 -3.78
C ARG A 187 -3.54 27.58 -2.64
N ARG A 188 -2.29 28.04 -2.48
CA ARG A 188 -1.95 29.05 -1.49
C ARG A 188 -2.43 30.45 -1.90
N LEU A 189 -2.55 30.73 -3.20
CA LEU A 189 -3.17 31.96 -3.70
C LEU A 189 -4.69 31.98 -3.43
N GLU A 190 -5.36 30.85 -3.55
CA GLU A 190 -6.79 30.70 -3.23
C GLU A 190 -7.06 30.62 -1.71
N TYR A 191 -6.21 29.90 -0.99
CA TYR A 191 -6.29 29.68 0.45
C TYR A 191 -4.97 30.11 1.13
N PRO A 192 -4.83 31.38 1.53
CA PRO A 192 -3.58 31.89 2.11
C PRO A 192 -3.16 31.23 3.43
N PHE A 193 -4.13 30.64 4.13
CA PHE A 193 -3.93 29.93 5.39
C PHE A 193 -4.18 28.44 5.22
N ILE A 194 -3.32 27.62 5.81
CA ILE A 194 -3.36 26.16 5.67
C ILE A 194 -4.66 25.55 6.22
N SER A 195 -5.26 26.21 7.21
CA SER A 195 -6.57 25.84 7.76
C SER A 195 -7.68 25.90 6.70
N GLY A 196 -7.64 26.90 5.81
CA GLY A 196 -8.59 27.01 4.69
C GLY A 196 -8.44 25.86 3.70
N ALA A 197 -7.19 25.52 3.35
CA ALA A 197 -6.91 24.39 2.46
C ALA A 197 -7.30 23.03 3.09
N LEU A 198 -7.15 22.87 4.41
CA LEU A 198 -7.61 21.68 5.13
C LEU A 198 -9.14 21.56 5.16
N GLN A 199 -9.84 22.66 5.37
CA GLN A 199 -11.31 22.70 5.43
C GLN A 199 -11.94 22.32 4.08
N PHE A 200 -11.40 22.82 2.97
CA PHE A 200 -11.86 22.51 1.61
C PHE A 200 -11.87 20.99 1.32
N ARG A 201 -10.91 20.24 1.88
CA ARG A 201 -10.76 18.80 1.63
C ARG A 201 -11.56 17.89 2.55
N CYS A 202 -12.02 18.35 3.70
CA CYS A 202 -12.75 17.49 4.64
C CYS A 202 -13.95 16.77 3.98
N PRO A 203 -14.79 17.41 3.16
CA PRO A 203 -15.86 16.70 2.45
C PRO A 203 -15.33 15.59 1.54
N GLU A 204 -14.29 15.86 0.74
CA GLU A 204 -13.69 14.94 -0.25
C GLU A 204 -13.01 13.73 0.39
N CYS A 205 -12.43 13.88 1.58
CA CYS A 205 -11.80 12.77 2.32
C CYS A 205 -12.82 11.84 3.00
N PHE A 206 -13.99 12.35 3.40
CA PHE A 206 -14.96 11.61 4.23
C PHE A 206 -16.17 11.06 3.45
N GLY A 207 -16.32 11.38 2.15
CA GLY A 207 -17.41 10.87 1.30
C GLY A 207 -17.26 9.40 0.84
N TRP A 208 -16.10 8.79 1.04
CA TRP A 208 -15.79 7.46 0.49
C TRP A 208 -16.49 6.34 1.28
N ARG A 209 -17.71 5.99 0.88
CA ARG A 209 -18.36 4.75 1.29
C ARG A 209 -18.02 3.62 0.32
N PHE A 210 -17.17 2.69 0.77
CA PHE A 210 -16.96 1.43 0.06
C PHE A 210 -18.20 0.55 0.20
N THR A 211 -19.10 0.63 -0.79
CA THR A 211 -20.22 -0.29 -0.90
C THR A 211 -19.95 -1.33 -1.98
N ALA A 212 -20.48 -2.53 -1.76
CA ALA A 212 -20.42 -3.67 -2.68
C ALA A 212 -20.78 -3.31 -4.13
N ASN A 213 -21.67 -2.33 -4.32
CA ASN A 213 -22.16 -1.93 -5.63
C ASN A 213 -21.22 -1.00 -6.40
N GLY A 214 -20.02 -0.71 -5.87
CA GLY A 214 -19.09 0.25 -6.48
C GLY A 214 -19.65 1.69 -6.50
N VAL A 215 -20.65 1.97 -5.65
CA VAL A 215 -21.20 3.32 -5.49
C VAL A 215 -20.29 4.06 -4.53
N PHE A 216 -19.47 4.92 -5.12
CA PHE A 216 -18.85 6.05 -4.47
C PHE A 216 -19.92 7.13 -4.43
N THR A 217 -20.47 7.41 -3.26
CA THR A 217 -21.24 8.64 -3.11
C THR A 217 -20.22 9.78 -3.11
N ASP A 218 -20.25 10.61 -4.14
CA ASP A 218 -19.62 11.92 -4.06
C ASP A 218 -20.17 12.61 -2.79
N PRO A 219 -19.33 13.18 -1.91
CA PRO A 219 -19.80 13.98 -0.79
C PRO A 219 -20.69 15.16 -1.21
N TYR A 220 -20.75 15.49 -2.50
CA TYR A 220 -21.62 16.50 -3.10
C TYR A 220 -22.83 15.94 -3.87
N ASP A 221 -23.03 14.61 -3.92
CA ASP A 221 -24.26 14.02 -4.47
C ASP A 221 -25.39 14.13 -3.41
N CYS A 222 -26.05 15.29 -3.39
CA CYS A 222 -27.35 15.52 -2.76
C CYS A 222 -28.46 15.43 -3.80
#